data_AF-A0A521TM99-F1
#
_entry.id   AF-A0A521TM99-F1
#
_cell.length_a   1.000
_cell.length_b   1.000
_cell.length_c   1.000
_cell.angle_alpha   90.00
_cell.angle_beta   90.00
_cell.angle_gamma   90.00
#
_symmetry.space_group_name_H-M   'P 1'
#
loop_
_entity.id
_entity.type
_entity.pdbx_description
1 polymer ?
#
loop_
_entity_poly.entity_id
_entity_poly.type
_entity_poly.pdbx_seq_one_letter_code
_entity_poly.pdbx_strand_id
1 'polypeptide(L)'
;MARLGKQKRELLQEVFGHFDEHGEWPTFGYLDRKLVRRLDVGALAKTMPRGLINNGSGFYQRTEKVVMLVRALRFCAGTEEAIGDFMTAVRLCVDRFFDDTDPKPEISDVLLRAHGFSEMRVRRLRLLLNGAALTGSGGLGHEGDWHYDISRRTGRCGRGPQSVPTQNRANA
;
A
#
# COMPACT_ATOMS: atom_id res chain seq x y z
N MET A 1 -16.38 6.93 17.11
CA MET A 1 -15.90 6.39 15.81
C MET A 1 -17.11 6.11 14.92
N ALA A 2 -17.10 6.53 13.65
CA ALA A 2 -18.23 6.28 12.74
C ALA A 2 -18.37 4.78 12.41
N ARG A 3 -19.58 4.23 12.58
CA ARG A 3 -19.90 2.84 12.23
C ARG A 3 -19.96 2.71 10.71
N LEU A 4 -19.14 1.84 10.12
CA LEU A 4 -19.17 1.58 8.68
C LEU A 4 -20.45 0.81 8.32
N GLY A 5 -21.09 1.12 7.19
CA GLY A 5 -22.29 0.40 6.74
C GLY A 5 -21.99 -1.06 6.39
N LYS A 6 -23.00 -1.94 6.45
CA LYS A 6 -22.84 -3.39 6.15
C LYS A 6 -22.25 -3.62 4.75
N GLN A 7 -22.81 -2.96 3.74
CA GLN A 7 -22.36 -3.05 2.34
C GLN A 7 -20.91 -2.60 2.14
N LYS A 8 -20.47 -1.55 2.85
CA LYS A 8 -19.09 -1.07 2.79
C LYS A 8 -18.12 -2.06 3.46
N ARG A 9 -18.53 -2.66 4.59
CA ARG A 9 -17.76 -3.76 5.20
C ARG A 9 -17.66 -4.98 4.29
N GLU A 10 -18.76 -5.36 3.64
CA GLU A 10 -18.77 -6.47 2.69
C GLU A 10 -17.83 -6.22 1.51
N LEU A 11 -17.85 -5.01 0.94
CA LEU A 11 -16.90 -4.62 -0.10
C LEU A 11 -15.45 -4.69 0.39
N LEU A 12 -15.15 -4.16 1.59
CA LEU A 12 -13.80 -4.26 2.16
C LEU A 12 -13.39 -5.72 2.40
N GLN A 13 -14.29 -6.56 2.89
CA GLN A 13 -14.01 -7.98 3.10
C GLN A 13 -13.67 -8.69 1.77
N GLU A 14 -14.40 -8.38 0.70
CA GLU A 14 -14.14 -8.97 -0.63
C GLU A 14 -12.81 -8.47 -1.23
N VAL A 15 -12.47 -7.20 -1.01
CA VAL A 15 -11.16 -6.66 -1.39
C VAL A 15 -10.04 -7.35 -0.62
N PHE A 16 -10.19 -7.48 0.71
CA PHE A 16 -9.19 -8.13 1.55
C PHE A 16 -9.04 -9.62 1.22
N GLY A 17 -10.14 -10.35 1.05
CA GLY A 17 -10.10 -11.77 0.70
C GLY A 17 -9.36 -12.03 -0.61
N HIS A 18 -9.62 -11.22 -1.64
CA HIS A 18 -8.86 -11.32 -2.90
C HIS A 18 -7.37 -11.01 -2.71
N PHE A 19 -7.04 -9.98 -1.93
CA PHE A 19 -5.66 -9.63 -1.62
C PHE A 19 -4.93 -10.74 -0.86
N ASP A 20 -5.61 -11.34 0.11
CA ASP A 20 -5.06 -12.39 0.96
C ASP A 20 -4.77 -13.67 0.16
N GLU A 21 -5.71 -14.04 -0.72
CA GLU A 21 -5.62 -15.23 -1.56
C GLU A 21 -4.58 -15.10 -2.68
N HIS A 22 -4.51 -13.95 -3.35
CA HIS A 22 -3.71 -13.79 -4.57
C HIS A 22 -2.44 -12.93 -4.40
N GLY A 23 -2.27 -12.27 -3.26
CA GLY A 23 -1.17 -11.35 -3.03
C GLY A 23 -1.21 -10.11 -3.92
N GLU A 24 -2.40 -9.69 -4.37
CA GLU A 24 -2.58 -8.48 -5.17
C GLU A 24 -3.92 -7.81 -4.97
N TRP A 25 -3.96 -6.49 -5.20
CA TRP A 25 -5.21 -5.73 -5.12
C TRP A 25 -6.13 -6.03 -6.31
N PRO A 26 -7.42 -6.32 -6.08
CA PRO A 26 -8.39 -6.51 -7.15
C PRO A 26 -8.63 -5.21 -7.91
N THR A 27 -9.10 -5.30 -9.14
CA THR A 27 -9.60 -4.13 -9.87
C THR A 27 -11.05 -3.85 -9.53
N PHE A 28 -11.49 -2.60 -9.68
CA PHE A 28 -12.90 -2.24 -9.56
C PHE A 28 -13.80 -3.06 -10.51
N GLY A 29 -13.34 -3.31 -11.74
CA GLY A 29 -14.08 -4.12 -12.71
C GLY A 29 -14.19 -5.60 -12.35
N TYR A 30 -13.21 -6.15 -11.64
CA TYR A 30 -13.33 -7.49 -11.04
C TYR A 30 -14.40 -7.50 -9.95
N LEU A 31 -14.35 -6.54 -9.03
CA LEU A 31 -15.32 -6.43 -7.93
C LEU A 31 -16.74 -6.21 -8.44
N ASP A 32 -16.93 -5.34 -9.44
CA ASP A 32 -18.21 -5.15 -10.12
C ASP A 32 -18.79 -6.49 -10.58
N ARG A 33 -18.01 -7.28 -11.34
CA ARG A 33 -18.49 -8.57 -11.86
C ARG A 33 -18.80 -9.55 -10.73
N LYS A 34 -17.96 -9.62 -9.71
CA LYS A 34 -18.13 -10.53 -8.57
C LYS A 34 -19.34 -10.16 -7.70
N LEU A 35 -19.67 -8.87 -7.62
CA LEU A 35 -20.64 -8.32 -6.67
C LEU A 35 -21.89 -7.72 -7.33
N VAL A 36 -22.04 -7.79 -8.65
CA VAL A 36 -23.10 -7.13 -9.43
C VAL A 36 -24.52 -7.38 -8.91
N ARG A 37 -24.78 -8.58 -8.34
CA ARG A 37 -26.10 -8.95 -7.80
C ARG A 37 -26.33 -8.51 -6.36
N ARG A 38 -25.29 -8.03 -5.66
CA ARG A 38 -25.29 -7.74 -4.22
C ARG A 38 -25.03 -6.26 -3.92
N LEU A 39 -24.13 -5.63 -4.66
CA LEU A 39 -23.58 -4.31 -4.33
C LEU A 39 -23.35 -3.47 -5.60
N ASP A 40 -23.68 -2.18 -5.51
CA ASP A 40 -23.18 -1.17 -6.45
C ASP A 40 -21.78 -0.72 -6.00
N VAL A 41 -20.74 -1.36 -6.54
CA VAL A 41 -19.35 -1.10 -6.15
C VAL A 41 -18.96 0.34 -6.48
N GLY A 42 -19.41 0.88 -7.61
CA GLY A 42 -19.14 2.26 -8.01
C GLY A 42 -19.73 3.29 -7.04
N ALA A 43 -20.99 3.12 -6.64
CA ALA A 43 -21.63 3.99 -5.65
C ALA A 43 -21.00 3.85 -4.25
N LEU A 44 -20.66 2.63 -3.84
CA LEU A 44 -20.01 2.38 -2.56
C LEU A 44 -18.59 2.96 -2.51
N ALA A 45 -17.82 2.82 -3.59
CA ALA A 45 -16.49 3.41 -3.73
C ALA A 45 -16.57 4.93 -3.56
N LYS A 46 -17.46 5.63 -4.29
CA LYS A 46 -17.62 7.09 -4.17
C LYS A 46 -17.95 7.58 -2.76
N THR A 47 -18.68 6.79 -1.99
CA THR A 47 -19.08 7.14 -0.61
C THR A 47 -18.17 6.54 0.46
N MET A 48 -17.09 5.85 0.07
CA MET A 48 -16.17 5.24 1.01
C MET A 48 -15.44 6.33 1.82
N PRO A 49 -15.37 6.21 3.16
CA PRO A 49 -14.58 7.14 3.97
C PRO A 49 -13.13 7.24 3.47
N ARG A 50 -12.60 8.47 3.46
CA ARG A 50 -11.20 8.72 3.13
C ARG A 50 -10.28 7.92 4.06
N GLY A 51 -9.17 7.43 3.51
CA GLY A 51 -8.18 6.68 4.28
C GLY A 51 -8.51 5.20 4.50
N LEU A 52 -9.52 4.64 3.81
CA LEU A 52 -9.78 3.20 3.78
C LEU A 52 -9.32 2.54 2.48
N ILE A 53 -9.54 3.21 1.35
CA ILE A 53 -9.08 2.81 0.01
C ILE A 53 -8.47 4.01 -0.72
N ASN A 54 -7.75 3.77 -1.81
CA ASN A 54 -7.20 4.78 -2.73
C ASN A 54 -8.26 5.55 -3.53
N ASN A 55 -9.18 6.26 -2.86
CA ASN A 55 -10.13 7.16 -3.53
C ASN A 55 -9.51 8.53 -3.87
N GLY A 56 -8.36 8.52 -4.53
CA GLY A 56 -7.46 9.68 -4.62
C GLY A 56 -7.87 10.82 -5.54
N SER A 57 -8.78 10.64 -6.50
CA SER A 57 -8.95 11.64 -7.57
C SER A 57 -10.35 11.76 -8.20
N GLY A 58 -11.36 11.08 -7.65
CA GLY A 58 -12.75 11.34 -8.01
C GLY A 58 -13.31 10.61 -9.24
N PHE A 59 -12.55 9.70 -9.88
CA PHE A 59 -13.05 8.91 -10.99
C PHE A 59 -12.90 7.41 -10.73
N TYR A 60 -14.04 6.74 -10.60
CA TYR A 60 -14.13 5.29 -10.62
C TYR A 60 -13.72 4.77 -12.00
N GLN A 61 -12.60 4.07 -12.10
CA GLN A 61 -12.17 3.41 -13.33
C GLN A 61 -12.14 1.90 -13.14
N ARG A 62 -12.82 1.15 -14.02
CA ARG A 62 -12.94 -0.31 -13.90
C ARG A 62 -11.59 -1.04 -13.95
N THR A 63 -10.57 -0.44 -14.57
CA THR A 63 -9.22 -0.99 -14.68
C THR A 63 -8.32 -0.66 -13.48
N GLU A 64 -8.73 0.28 -12.63
CA GLU A 64 -7.92 0.70 -11.48
C GLU A 64 -7.98 -0.35 -10.36
N LYS A 65 -6.83 -0.56 -9.71
CA LYS A 65 -6.71 -1.42 -8.52
C LYS A 65 -7.30 -0.73 -7.30
N VAL A 66 -8.06 -1.49 -6.53
CA VAL A 66 -8.61 -1.05 -5.24
C VAL A 66 -7.57 -1.34 -4.15
N VAL A 67 -6.73 -0.35 -3.89
CA VAL A 67 -5.68 -0.43 -2.86
C VAL A 67 -6.33 -0.16 -1.51
N MET A 68 -6.35 -1.18 -0.66
CA MET A 68 -6.80 -1.04 0.72
C MET A 68 -5.68 -0.49 1.60
N LEU A 69 -6.00 0.50 2.42
CA LEU A 69 -5.06 1.04 3.41
C LEU A 69 -5.13 0.22 4.70
N VAL A 70 -4.02 0.12 5.43
CA VAL A 70 -3.89 -0.69 6.66
C VAL A 70 -5.02 -0.40 7.66
N ARG A 71 -5.49 0.85 7.76
CA ARG A 71 -6.59 1.27 8.65
C ARG A 71 -7.92 0.59 8.34
N ALA A 72 -8.12 0.09 7.12
CA ALA A 72 -9.34 -0.60 6.72
C ALA A 72 -9.39 -2.06 7.18
N LEU A 73 -8.24 -2.67 7.50
CA LEU A 73 -8.16 -4.07 7.96
C LEU A 73 -9.00 -4.31 9.21
N ARG A 74 -9.15 -3.31 10.09
CA ARG A 74 -10.01 -3.40 11.29
C ARG A 74 -11.49 -3.68 11.00
N PHE A 75 -11.92 -3.54 9.75
CA PHE A 75 -13.30 -3.80 9.32
C PHE A 75 -13.47 -5.17 8.65
N CYS A 76 -12.39 -5.93 8.51
CA CYS A 76 -12.37 -7.25 7.91
C CYS A 76 -12.07 -8.32 8.96
N ALA A 77 -12.64 -9.51 8.78
CA ALA A 77 -12.29 -10.71 9.53
C ALA A 77 -11.08 -11.42 8.88
N GLY A 78 -10.32 -12.17 9.69
CA GLY A 78 -9.18 -12.96 9.22
C GLY A 78 -7.93 -12.12 8.90
N THR A 79 -7.79 -10.93 9.49
CA THR A 79 -6.68 -10.01 9.21
C THR A 79 -5.49 -10.17 10.14
N GLU A 80 -5.56 -11.11 11.09
CA GLU A 80 -4.59 -11.28 12.17
C GLU A 80 -3.17 -11.54 11.65
N GLU A 81 -3.01 -12.41 10.63
CA GLU A 81 -1.72 -12.67 9.99
C GLU A 81 -1.19 -11.40 9.31
N ALA A 82 -2.00 -10.77 8.45
CA ALA A 82 -1.59 -9.57 7.70
C ALA A 82 -1.20 -8.40 8.62
N ILE A 83 -1.92 -8.22 9.74
CA ILE A 83 -1.59 -7.20 10.74
C ILE A 83 -0.31 -7.58 11.48
N GLY A 84 -0.14 -8.85 11.88
CA GLY A 84 1.07 -9.33 12.54
C GLY A 84 2.31 -9.15 11.67
N ASP A 85 2.19 -9.48 10.38
CA ASP A 85 3.23 -9.29 9.37
C ASP A 85 3.59 -7.82 9.21
N PHE A 86 2.58 -6.96 9.07
CA PHE A 86 2.78 -5.52 8.97
C PHE A 86 3.47 -4.95 10.21
N MET A 87 3.04 -5.34 11.41
CA MET A 87 3.64 -4.87 12.66
C MET A 87 5.08 -5.37 12.82
N THR A 88 5.36 -6.59 12.39
CA THR A 88 6.74 -7.14 12.37
C THR A 88 7.62 -6.31 11.43
N ALA A 89 7.14 -6.02 10.23
CA ALA A 89 7.87 -5.18 9.28
C ALA A 89 8.10 -3.75 9.81
N VAL A 90 7.11 -3.15 10.48
CA VAL A 90 7.26 -1.84 11.13
C VAL A 90 8.33 -1.89 12.22
N ARG A 91 8.39 -2.95 13.03
CA ARG A 91 9.46 -3.12 14.03
C ARG A 91 10.83 -3.22 13.37
N LEU A 92 10.95 -4.00 12.29
CA LEU A 92 12.19 -4.06 11.51
C LEU A 92 12.59 -2.68 10.95
N CYS A 93 11.62 -1.89 10.46
CA CYS A 93 11.89 -0.53 10.04
C CYS A 93 12.43 0.33 11.19
N VAL A 94 11.87 0.20 12.39
CA VAL A 94 12.30 0.95 13.58
C VAL A 94 13.70 0.52 14.00
N ASP A 95 13.97 -0.78 14.05
CA ASP A 95 15.28 -1.32 14.43
C ASP A 95 16.37 -0.81 13.47
N ARG A 96 16.09 -0.86 12.14
CA ARG A 96 16.97 -0.28 11.12
C ARG A 96 17.10 1.23 11.19
N PHE A 97 16.01 1.93 11.54
CA PHE A 97 16.06 3.38 11.71
C PHE A 97 17.07 3.79 12.78
N PHE A 98 17.16 3.04 13.89
CA PHE A 98 18.08 3.33 14.99
C PHE A 98 19.47 2.68 14.86
N ASP A 99 19.71 1.90 13.80
CA ASP A 99 21.03 1.31 13.54
C ASP A 99 21.98 2.32 12.89
N ASP A 100 22.78 3.00 13.70
CA ASP A 100 23.74 4.01 13.23
C ASP A 100 24.87 3.45 12.35
N THR A 101 25.02 2.13 12.26
CA THR A 101 26.04 1.49 11.40
C THR A 101 25.65 1.47 9.93
N ASP A 102 24.34 1.54 9.63
CA ASP A 102 23.81 1.57 8.27
C ASP A 102 23.52 3.02 7.86
N PRO A 103 24.27 3.61 6.91
CA PRO A 103 24.03 4.97 6.43
C PRO A 103 22.77 5.08 5.55
N LYS A 104 22.22 3.96 5.04
CA LYS A 104 21.04 3.93 4.19
C LYS A 104 20.12 2.76 4.60
N PRO A 105 19.45 2.86 5.77
CA PRO A 105 18.57 1.81 6.24
C PRO A 105 17.41 1.57 5.28
N GLU A 106 17.20 0.31 4.92
CA GLU A 106 16.12 -0.13 4.04
C GLU A 106 15.53 -1.47 4.48
N ILE A 107 14.28 -1.72 4.08
CA ILE A 107 13.67 -3.05 4.10
C ILE A 107 13.63 -3.57 2.68
N SER A 108 14.15 -4.76 2.44
CA SER A 108 14.14 -5.43 1.14
C SER A 108 13.44 -6.79 1.20
N ASP A 109 13.09 -7.33 0.04
CA ASP A 109 12.54 -8.69 -0.08
C ASP A 109 13.51 -9.73 0.53
N VAL A 110 14.81 -9.55 0.32
CA VAL A 110 15.85 -10.42 0.90
C VAL A 110 15.82 -10.39 2.42
N LEU A 111 15.72 -9.20 3.02
CA LEU A 111 15.65 -9.05 4.46
C LEU A 111 14.40 -9.72 5.05
N LEU A 112 13.25 -9.53 4.41
CA LEU A 112 12.00 -10.16 4.84
C LEU A 112 12.08 -11.69 4.73
N ARG A 113 12.64 -12.22 3.64
CA ARG A 113 12.85 -13.68 3.50
C ARG A 113 13.82 -14.23 4.55
N ALA A 114 14.87 -13.49 4.90
CA ALA A 114 15.79 -13.86 5.98
C ALA A 114 15.10 -13.91 7.36
N HIS A 115 13.98 -13.18 7.53
CA HIS A 115 13.12 -13.23 8.71
C HIS A 115 12.01 -14.29 8.61
N GLY A 116 12.11 -15.23 7.66
CA GLY A 116 11.21 -16.37 7.53
C GLY A 116 9.89 -16.06 6.84
N PHE A 117 9.75 -14.90 6.18
CA PHE A 117 8.56 -14.60 5.39
C PHE A 117 8.56 -15.41 4.09
N SER A 118 7.44 -16.08 3.81
CA SER A 118 7.22 -16.75 2.53
C SER A 118 7.05 -15.72 1.41
N GLU A 119 7.26 -16.14 0.16
CA GLU A 119 7.13 -15.26 -1.01
C GLU A 119 5.77 -14.55 -1.06
N MET A 120 4.69 -15.28 -0.77
CA MET A 120 3.35 -14.71 -0.74
C MET A 120 3.18 -13.66 0.37
N ARG A 121 3.77 -13.90 1.54
CA ARG A 121 3.75 -12.93 2.65
C ARG A 121 4.55 -11.67 2.32
N VAL A 122 5.74 -11.82 1.72
CA VAL A 122 6.55 -10.70 1.22
C VAL A 122 5.77 -9.86 0.20
N ARG A 123 5.12 -10.51 -0.78
CA ARG A 123 4.33 -9.83 -1.81
C ARG A 123 3.16 -9.02 -1.21
N ARG A 124 2.42 -9.63 -0.27
CA ARG A 124 1.33 -8.95 0.47
C ARG A 124 1.87 -7.76 1.27
N LEU A 125 2.95 -7.97 2.01
CA LEU A 125 3.55 -6.96 2.88
C LEU A 125 4.07 -5.75 2.11
N ARG A 126 4.73 -5.96 0.97
CA ARG A 126 5.15 -4.88 0.05
C ARG A 126 4.00 -3.94 -0.30
N LEU A 127 2.85 -4.51 -0.64
CA LEU A 127 1.67 -3.75 -1.03
C LEU A 127 1.07 -2.97 0.15
N LEU A 128 1.09 -3.55 1.35
CA LEU A 128 0.65 -2.86 2.58
C LEU A 128 1.59 -1.72 2.97
N LEU A 129 2.91 -1.93 2.90
CA LEU A 129 3.91 -0.91 3.23
C LEU A 129 3.85 0.28 2.25
N ASN A 130 3.71 0.01 0.95
CA ASN A 130 3.52 1.07 -0.06
C ASN A 130 2.27 1.91 0.21
N GLY A 131 1.18 1.31 0.72
CA GLY A 131 -0.03 2.02 1.10
C GLY A 131 0.06 2.76 2.45
N ALA A 132 0.99 2.40 3.32
CA ALA A 132 1.07 2.93 4.68
C ALA A 132 1.65 4.36 4.78
N ALA A 133 2.26 4.86 3.70
CA ALA A 133 2.90 6.18 3.65
C ALA A 133 3.73 6.47 4.91
N LEU A 134 4.58 5.52 5.31
CA LEU A 134 5.56 5.71 6.38
C LEU A 134 6.58 6.79 5.94
N THR A 135 7.55 7.13 6.80
CA THR A 135 8.56 8.17 6.55
C THR A 135 9.50 7.89 5.36
N GLY A 136 9.21 6.89 4.54
CA GLY A 136 10.03 6.37 3.46
C GLY A 136 9.32 6.26 2.11
N SER A 137 10.07 5.84 1.09
CA SER A 137 9.56 5.53 -0.25
C SER A 137 10.00 4.14 -0.68
N GLY A 138 9.07 3.38 -1.25
CA GLY A 138 9.38 2.09 -1.87
C GLY A 138 9.79 2.25 -3.33
N GLY A 139 10.78 1.47 -3.77
CA GLY A 139 11.33 1.47 -5.12
C GLY A 139 11.73 0.08 -5.60
N LEU A 140 11.97 -0.04 -6.91
CA LEU A 140 12.68 -1.19 -7.48
C LEU A 140 14.17 -0.87 -7.46
N GLY A 141 14.98 -1.77 -6.91
CA GLY A 141 16.43 -1.66 -6.88
C GLY A 141 17.05 -1.94 -8.25
N HIS A 142 18.37 -1.78 -8.34
CA HIS A 142 19.13 -1.93 -9.59
C HIS A 142 19.01 -3.35 -10.20
N GLU A 143 18.69 -4.35 -9.39
CA GLU A 143 18.57 -5.77 -9.78
C GLU A 143 17.12 -6.28 -9.87
N GLY A 144 16.13 -5.38 -9.76
CA GLY A 144 14.70 -5.76 -9.80
C GLY A 144 14.11 -6.17 -8.45
N ASP A 145 14.94 -6.25 -7.41
CA ASP A 145 14.49 -6.49 -6.04
C ASP A 145 13.75 -5.27 -5.48
N TRP A 146 12.65 -5.53 -4.78
CA TRP A 146 11.91 -4.47 -4.11
C TRP A 146 12.63 -4.04 -2.82
N HIS A 147 12.69 -2.73 -2.60
CA HIS A 147 13.17 -2.13 -1.36
C HIS A 147 12.25 -0.98 -0.91
N TYR A 148 12.31 -0.68 0.39
CA TYR A 148 11.65 0.44 1.05
C TYR A 148 12.69 1.23 1.84
N ASP A 149 13.01 2.42 1.34
CA ASP A 149 13.97 3.31 2.00
C ASP A 149 13.38 3.84 3.29
N ILE A 150 14.15 3.83 4.38
CA ILE A 150 13.75 4.41 5.67
C ILE A 150 14.44 5.77 5.82
N SER A 151 13.70 6.86 5.64
CA SER A 151 14.30 8.20 5.78
C SER A 151 14.54 8.57 7.24
N ARG A 152 15.80 8.86 7.58
CA ARG A 152 16.18 9.58 8.82
C ARG A 152 16.06 11.10 8.69
N ARG A 153 15.83 11.63 7.49
CA ARG A 153 15.69 13.08 7.28
C ARG A 153 14.29 13.53 7.67
N THR A 154 14.17 14.10 8.87
CA THR A 154 13.02 14.92 9.27
C THR A 154 13.03 16.25 8.52
N GLY A 155 12.74 16.23 7.22
CA GLY A 155 12.73 17.41 6.36
C GLY A 155 11.63 17.33 5.32
N ARG A 156 10.46 17.91 5.63
CA ARG A 156 9.29 18.14 4.75
C ARG A 156 8.91 16.96 3.85
N CYS A 157 7.94 16.16 4.31
CA CYS A 157 7.02 15.49 3.39
C CYS A 157 6.18 16.57 2.68
N GLY A 158 6.71 17.10 1.58
CA GLY A 158 6.00 17.92 0.61
C GLY A 158 6.46 17.48 -0.77
N ARG A 159 5.51 17.28 -1.70
CA ARG A 159 5.79 17.04 -3.12
C ARG A 159 6.96 17.92 -3.56
N GLY A 160 8.08 17.28 -3.93
CA GLY A 160 9.13 17.98 -4.65
C GLY A 160 8.54 18.52 -5.96
N PRO A 161 8.78 19.79 -6.32
CA PRO A 161 8.37 20.31 -7.61
C PRO A 161 9.07 19.50 -8.70
N GLN A 162 8.33 19.15 -9.75
CA GLN A 162 8.90 18.57 -10.96
C GLN A 162 10.05 19.47 -11.42
N SER A 163 11.25 18.91 -11.50
CA SER A 163 12.37 19.55 -12.17
C SER A 163 11.97 19.81 -13.62
N VAL A 164 11.77 21.07 -13.94
CA VAL A 164 11.59 21.55 -15.33
C VAL A 164 12.91 21.29 -16.06
N PRO A 165 12.92 20.63 -17.23
CA PRO A 165 14.14 20.45 -17.98
C PRO A 165 14.63 21.82 -18.49
N THR A 166 15.84 22.19 -18.08
CA THR A 166 16.59 23.34 -18.57
C THR A 166 16.79 23.20 -20.09
N GLN A 167 16.07 23.98 -20.89
CA GLN A 167 16.40 24.15 -22.30
C GLN A 167 17.73 24.91 -22.41
N ASN A 168 18.73 24.23 -22.97
CA ASN A 168 19.98 24.83 -23.41
C ASN A 168 19.70 25.93 -24.44
N ARG A 169 19.97 27.19 -24.07
CA ARG A 169 20.26 28.25 -25.02
C ARG A 169 21.68 28.05 -25.54
N ALA A 170 21.80 27.55 -26.76
CA ALA A 170 22.98 27.77 -27.58
C ALA A 170 22.62 28.89 -28.57
N ASN A 171 23.20 30.07 -28.37
CA ASN A 171 23.37 31.10 -29.40
C ASN A 171 24.87 31.33 -29.51
N ALA A 172 25.43 30.91 -30.63
CA ALA A 172 26.56 31.55 -31.32
C ALA A 172 26.57 31.01 -32.75
#